data_AF-A0A6G1DJL4-F1
#
_entry.id   AF-A0A6G1DJL4-F1
#
_cell.length_a   1.000
_cell.length_b   1.000
_cell.length_c   1.000
_cell.angle_alpha   90.00
_cell.angle_beta   90.00
_cell.angle_gamma   90.00
#
_symmetry.space_group_name_H-M   'P 1'
#
loop_
_entity.id
_entity.type
_entity.pdbx_description
1 polymer ?
#
loop_
_entity_poly.entity_id
_entity_poly.type
_entity_poly.pdbx_seq_one_letter_code
_entity_poly.pdbx_strand_id
1 'polypeptide(L)'
;MGSTKETLIASMQLVLLWIIASTVMLVASGSPPPTAASLAPCPKTCGEANIWYPYGIGHGCFRQGFELTCDTTSKPWKLFLGNTTTQVISLYPSGTALASIMYTIPMMPGVGTYNLSWDSPGRNLNIETYNYLGFLGCGIGVYLFHPDTGNLVGHCNIKCASMEDLRMATEGGICNGIGCCTVTFPVLFRGFRVTIVKSNETIPQPFDNITVKAFLSFRPYIFSIADLLSNKINASTVGASMAYLSTVITDEPNCPTARLDNKTQFACGSNNCMDVPNGGYSCACSGNSDDGNPYLLDDCKNEFNPIPKKNCSRSCGSTNIPFPFGLEPGCFAKRRFQLSCASNRTLIGRPPAKYEVTNISLDEGLLYVNKLSEFEDANTKYLSVYYGGSGYFGQQLIYGLEKSDLSEEYGVWRWSVTNLTCEDAKSKSAYACISTNSDCLDVTHGKLYIGYRCKCSLGFEGNPYVQNACTGTHS
;
A
#
# COMPACT_ATOMS: atom_id res chain seq x y z
N MET A 1 57.96 -5.27 55.99
CA MET A 1 56.76 -4.45 55.72
C MET A 1 56.93 -3.82 54.35
N GLY A 2 56.33 -4.44 53.34
CA GLY A 2 56.47 -4.07 51.93
C GLY A 2 55.96 -5.24 51.10
N SER A 3 55.17 -4.98 50.06
CA SER A 3 54.57 -5.97 49.14
C SER A 3 53.20 -6.56 49.51
N THR A 4 52.27 -5.77 50.05
CA THR A 4 50.82 -6.11 49.99
C THR A 4 49.88 -4.94 49.66
N LYS A 5 50.39 -3.71 49.56
CA LYS A 5 49.57 -2.53 49.20
C LYS A 5 49.58 -2.17 47.71
N GLU A 6 50.57 -2.62 46.95
CA GLU A 6 50.68 -2.27 45.51
C GLU A 6 49.84 -3.18 44.61
N THR A 7 49.56 -4.42 45.03
CA THR A 7 48.79 -5.39 44.24
C THR A 7 47.28 -5.16 44.27
N LEU A 8 46.76 -4.40 45.25
CA LEU A 8 45.32 -4.10 45.33
C LEU A 8 44.90 -2.87 44.53
N ILE A 9 45.83 -1.95 44.25
CA ILE A 9 45.55 -0.73 43.46
C ILE A 9 45.60 -1.05 41.95
N ALA A 10 46.47 -1.98 41.54
CA ALA A 10 46.55 -2.43 40.15
C ALA A 10 45.32 -3.25 39.70
N SER A 11 44.70 -4.02 40.60
CA SER A 11 43.49 -4.81 40.29
C SER A 11 42.22 -3.96 40.25
N MET A 12 42.13 -2.89 41.05
CA MET A 12 41.00 -1.94 40.98
C MET A 12 41.05 -1.02 39.75
N GLN A 13 42.24 -0.70 39.22
CA GLN A 13 42.37 0.06 37.98
C GLN A 13 42.05 -0.78 36.73
N LEU A 14 42.36 -2.09 36.73
CA LEU A 14 41.99 -2.96 35.60
C LEU A 14 40.47 -3.23 35.54
N VAL A 15 39.78 -3.31 36.68
CA VAL A 15 38.32 -3.48 36.71
C VAL A 15 37.60 -2.19 36.32
N LEU A 16 38.15 -1.01 36.62
CA LEU A 16 37.59 0.26 36.13
C LEU A 16 37.83 0.49 34.62
N LEU A 17 38.90 -0.07 34.05
CA LEU A 17 39.22 0.02 32.62
C LEU A 17 38.45 -1.00 31.75
N TRP A 18 37.74 -1.96 32.35
CA TRP A 18 36.86 -2.90 31.63
C TRP A 18 35.37 -2.55 31.72
N ILE A 19 35.00 -1.50 32.46
CA ILE A 19 33.61 -1.00 32.55
C ILE A 19 33.35 0.14 31.54
N ILE A 20 34.35 0.55 30.76
CA ILE A 20 34.22 1.61 29.74
C ILE A 20 34.56 1.07 28.33
N ALA A 21 33.76 0.11 27.83
CA ALA A 21 33.61 -0.15 26.38
C ALA A 21 32.48 -1.13 26.03
N SER A 22 31.55 -1.42 26.96
CA SER A 22 30.22 -1.93 26.59
C SER A 22 29.24 -0.78 26.69
N THR A 23 29.50 0.30 25.94
CA THR A 23 28.38 1.04 25.37
C THR A 23 27.70 0.05 24.43
N VAL A 24 26.70 -0.66 24.95
CA VAL A 24 25.51 -0.92 24.13
C VAL A 24 25.21 0.46 23.56
N MET A 25 25.48 0.66 22.27
CA MET A 25 24.79 1.74 21.58
C MET A 25 23.33 1.42 21.84
N LEU A 26 22.70 2.14 22.77
CA LEU A 26 21.32 2.49 22.56
C LEU A 26 21.36 3.17 21.21
N VAL A 27 21.10 2.39 20.16
CA VAL A 27 20.83 2.91 18.85
C VAL A 27 19.62 3.79 19.09
N ALA A 28 19.83 5.10 19.14
CA ALA A 28 18.77 6.07 19.25
C ALA A 28 17.94 5.96 17.96
N SER A 29 16.96 5.07 17.98
CA SER A 29 16.04 4.80 16.89
C SER A 29 14.98 5.89 16.89
N GLY A 30 15.30 7.01 16.24
CA GLY A 30 14.30 8.05 16.00
C GLY A 30 14.94 9.39 15.66
N SER A 31 15.04 9.69 14.37
CA SER A 31 15.09 11.08 13.93
C SER A 31 13.67 11.66 13.95
N PRO A 32 13.52 12.98 14.18
CA PRO A 32 12.22 13.63 14.07
C PRO A 32 11.63 13.37 12.70
N PRO A 33 10.28 13.24 12.61
CA PRO A 33 9.64 12.99 11.33
C PRO A 33 10.08 14.08 10.33
N PRO A 34 10.52 13.70 9.12
CA PRO A 34 11.03 14.64 8.16
C PRO A 34 9.91 15.47 7.54
N THR A 35 10.27 16.56 6.88
CA THR A 35 9.35 17.29 5.99
C THR A 35 9.44 16.73 4.57
N ALA A 36 8.41 16.96 3.76
CA ALA A 36 8.47 16.60 2.34
C ALA A 36 9.65 17.28 1.61
N ALA A 37 10.02 18.50 2.01
CA ALA A 37 11.14 19.26 1.47
C ALA A 37 12.49 18.62 1.80
N SER A 38 12.70 18.16 3.04
CA SER A 38 13.97 17.51 3.42
C SER A 38 14.18 16.17 2.71
N LEU A 39 13.10 15.49 2.31
CA LEU A 39 13.17 14.25 1.52
C LEU A 39 13.25 14.50 0.01
N ALA A 40 13.25 15.74 -0.48
CA ALA A 40 13.30 16.03 -1.91
C ALA A 40 14.47 15.34 -2.65
N PRO A 41 15.69 15.19 -2.08
CA PRO A 41 16.80 14.50 -2.74
C PRO A 41 16.62 12.97 -2.87
N CYS A 42 15.68 12.37 -2.14
CA CYS A 42 15.50 10.92 -2.11
C CYS A 42 14.82 10.38 -3.38
N PRO A 43 15.18 9.16 -3.83
CA PRO A 43 14.48 8.48 -4.92
C PRO A 43 12.97 8.43 -4.66
N LYS A 44 12.19 8.83 -5.67
CA LYS A 44 10.71 8.88 -5.59
C LYS A 44 10.04 7.69 -6.22
N THR A 45 10.73 6.99 -7.10
CA THR A 45 10.20 5.84 -7.83
C THR A 45 11.27 4.76 -8.01
N CYS A 46 10.82 3.53 -8.17
CA CYS A 46 11.62 2.41 -8.66
C CYS A 46 10.75 1.58 -9.60
N GLY A 47 11.09 1.57 -10.89
CA GLY A 47 10.20 1.04 -11.91
C GLY A 47 8.87 1.79 -11.92
N GLU A 48 7.77 1.07 -11.73
CA GLU A 48 6.41 1.63 -11.69
C GLU A 48 5.93 1.96 -10.26
N ALA A 49 6.71 1.62 -9.23
CA ALA A 49 6.33 1.83 -7.84
C ALA A 49 6.76 3.22 -7.36
N ASN A 50 5.82 3.98 -6.78
CA ASN A 50 6.11 5.21 -6.04
C ASN A 50 6.61 4.87 -4.63
N ILE A 51 7.60 5.63 -4.15
CA ILE A 51 8.22 5.46 -2.84
C ILE A 51 7.73 6.55 -1.90
N TRP A 52 7.23 6.14 -0.73
CA TRP A 52 6.71 7.02 0.30
C TRP A 52 7.38 6.73 1.64
N TYR A 53 7.76 7.77 2.37
CA TYR A 53 8.16 7.66 3.76
C TYR A 53 7.02 6.98 4.57
N PRO A 54 7.29 6.10 5.54
CA PRO A 54 8.57 5.82 6.18
C PRO A 54 9.55 4.99 5.35
N TYR A 55 9.13 4.48 4.19
CA TYR A 55 9.99 3.71 3.31
C TYR A 55 10.89 4.60 2.45
N GLY A 56 12.06 4.06 2.09
CA GLY A 56 13.01 4.81 1.27
C GLY A 56 14.25 4.00 0.88
N ILE A 57 14.97 4.51 -0.10
CA ILE A 57 16.22 3.95 -0.61
C ILE A 57 17.34 4.93 -0.29
N GLY A 58 18.39 4.42 0.34
CA GLY A 58 19.58 5.20 0.67
C GLY A 58 19.51 5.90 2.03
N HIS A 59 20.67 6.32 2.50
CA HIS A 59 20.85 6.89 3.84
C HIS A 59 20.02 8.17 4.02
N GLY A 60 19.25 8.23 5.11
CA GLY A 60 18.41 9.39 5.45
C GLY A 60 17.07 9.48 4.71
N CYS A 61 16.74 8.50 3.86
CA CYS A 61 15.49 8.50 3.08
C CYS A 61 14.38 7.64 3.68
N PHE A 62 14.68 6.85 4.71
CA PHE A 62 13.75 5.93 5.36
C PHE A 62 13.80 6.06 6.88
N ARG A 63 12.76 5.58 7.56
CA ARG A 63 12.81 5.25 8.99
C ARG A 63 13.40 3.85 9.14
N GLN A 64 14.23 3.62 10.16
CA GLN A 64 14.87 2.34 10.40
C GLN A 64 13.86 1.18 10.37
N GLY A 65 14.18 0.10 9.64
CA GLY A 65 13.31 -1.05 9.41
C GLY A 65 12.31 -0.88 8.25
N PHE A 66 12.34 0.24 7.54
CA PHE A 66 11.58 0.50 6.31
C PHE A 66 12.49 0.68 5.09
N GLU A 67 13.68 0.10 5.13
CA GLU A 67 14.63 0.10 4.02
C GLU A 67 13.98 -0.52 2.78
N LEU A 68 14.30 0.02 1.61
CA LEU A 68 13.92 -0.55 0.32
C LEU A 68 15.17 -0.79 -0.53
N THR A 69 15.08 -1.81 -1.38
CA THR A 69 16.08 -2.07 -2.42
C THR A 69 15.41 -2.00 -3.79
N CYS A 70 16.01 -1.25 -4.72
CA CYS A 70 15.58 -1.22 -6.11
C CYS A 70 16.54 -2.09 -6.93
N ASP A 71 16.03 -3.19 -7.48
CA ASP A 71 16.76 -4.02 -8.43
C ASP A 71 16.70 -3.38 -9.81
N THR A 72 17.83 -2.79 -10.21
CA THR A 72 18.02 -2.16 -11.52
C THR A 72 18.48 -3.14 -12.59
N THR A 73 18.76 -4.40 -12.23
CA THR A 73 19.22 -5.44 -13.17
C THR A 73 18.06 -6.05 -13.96
N SER A 74 16.87 -6.12 -13.35
CA SER A 74 15.64 -6.52 -14.04
C SER A 74 15.02 -5.36 -14.82
N LYS A 75 14.41 -5.61 -15.99
CA LYS A 75 13.58 -4.63 -16.70
C LYS A 75 12.13 -5.14 -16.80
N PRO A 76 11.12 -4.37 -16.34
CA PRO A 76 11.23 -3.11 -15.60
C PRO A 76 11.92 -3.31 -14.22
N TRP A 77 12.47 -2.23 -13.66
CA TRP A 77 13.09 -2.25 -12.33
C TRP A 77 12.08 -2.71 -11.28
N LYS A 78 12.55 -3.48 -10.28
CA LYS A 78 11.69 -4.06 -9.25
C LYS A 78 12.07 -3.56 -7.86
N LEU A 79 11.06 -3.26 -7.07
CA LEU A 79 11.21 -2.78 -5.69
C LEU A 79 11.06 -3.94 -4.70
N PHE A 80 11.90 -3.97 -3.67
CA PHE A 80 11.91 -5.01 -2.63
C PHE A 80 11.95 -4.39 -1.23
N LEU A 81 11.37 -5.10 -0.25
CA LEU A 81 11.49 -4.73 1.17
C LEU A 81 12.87 -5.10 1.70
N GLY A 82 13.66 -4.11 2.09
CA GLY A 82 15.02 -4.27 2.57
C GLY A 82 15.88 -5.10 1.60
N ASN A 83 16.73 -5.96 2.15
CA ASN A 83 17.49 -6.95 1.38
C ASN A 83 16.81 -8.33 1.41
N THR A 84 15.50 -8.37 1.12
CA THR A 84 14.70 -9.61 1.10
C THR A 84 14.20 -9.94 -0.30
N THR A 85 13.60 -11.12 -0.46
CA THR A 85 12.92 -11.54 -1.70
C THR A 85 11.49 -11.01 -1.81
N THR A 86 11.01 -10.24 -0.83
CA THR A 86 9.63 -9.74 -0.82
C THR A 86 9.49 -8.55 -1.76
N GLN A 87 8.89 -8.79 -2.92
CA GLN A 87 8.67 -7.75 -3.92
C GLN A 87 7.56 -6.80 -3.46
N VAL A 88 7.84 -5.50 -3.51
CA VAL A 88 6.86 -4.43 -3.32
C VAL A 88 6.27 -4.08 -4.67
N ILE A 89 4.94 -4.21 -4.78
CA ILE A 89 4.20 -3.82 -5.98
C ILE A 89 3.84 -2.33 -5.90
N SER A 90 3.42 -1.87 -4.72
CA SER A 90 2.99 -0.50 -4.51
C SER A 90 3.16 -0.09 -3.05
N LEU A 91 3.44 1.19 -2.82
CA LEU A 91 3.44 1.81 -1.51
C LEU A 91 2.43 2.94 -1.49
N TYR A 92 1.83 3.16 -0.32
CA TYR A 92 0.83 4.20 -0.11
C TYR A 92 1.32 5.24 0.90
N PRO A 93 0.91 6.52 0.74
CA PRO A 93 1.24 7.57 1.71
C PRO A 93 0.82 7.24 3.15
N SER A 94 -0.23 6.43 3.34
CA SER A 94 -0.67 5.91 4.64
C SER A 94 0.33 4.97 5.32
N GLY A 95 1.44 4.62 4.66
CA GLY A 95 2.40 3.60 5.10
C GLY A 95 2.00 2.17 4.73
N THR A 96 0.83 1.95 4.12
CA THR A 96 0.44 0.61 3.65
C THR A 96 1.35 0.19 2.49
N ALA A 97 1.77 -1.08 2.47
CA ALA A 97 2.51 -1.70 1.37
C ALA A 97 1.67 -2.80 0.72
N LEU A 98 1.67 -2.85 -0.60
CA LEU A 98 1.15 -3.97 -1.37
C LEU A 98 2.34 -4.80 -1.84
N ALA A 99 2.49 -6.00 -1.32
CA ALA A 99 3.65 -6.85 -1.56
C ALA A 99 3.25 -8.20 -2.14
N SER A 100 4.15 -8.84 -2.88
CA SER A 100 3.98 -10.21 -3.35
C SER A 100 4.89 -11.14 -2.54
N ILE A 101 4.27 -12.07 -1.82
CA ILE A 101 4.94 -13.05 -0.97
C ILE A 101 4.49 -14.43 -1.45
N MET A 102 5.43 -15.16 -2.04
CA MET A 102 5.15 -16.41 -2.74
C MET A 102 6.31 -17.39 -2.61
N TYR A 103 5.99 -18.68 -2.51
CA TYR A 103 6.94 -19.76 -2.31
C TYR A 103 6.58 -20.95 -3.20
N THR A 104 7.62 -21.53 -3.80
CA THR A 104 7.55 -22.81 -4.50
C THR A 104 8.34 -23.82 -3.66
N ILE A 105 7.67 -24.88 -3.22
CA ILE A 105 8.15 -25.83 -2.23
C ILE A 105 8.32 -27.19 -2.93
N PRO A 106 9.55 -27.55 -3.32
CA PRO A 106 9.82 -28.84 -3.95
C PRO A 106 9.69 -29.96 -2.92
N MET A 107 8.73 -30.85 -3.14
CA MET A 107 8.49 -31.99 -2.25
C MET A 107 9.52 -33.09 -2.53
N MET A 108 10.45 -33.30 -1.60
CA MET A 108 11.50 -34.31 -1.66
C MET A 108 11.00 -35.68 -1.17
N PRO A 109 11.42 -36.79 -1.83
CA PRO A 109 11.18 -38.14 -1.33
C PRO A 109 11.74 -38.33 0.08
N GLY A 110 11.02 -39.06 0.94
CA GLY A 110 11.44 -39.36 2.31
C GLY A 110 11.26 -38.22 3.33
N VAL A 111 10.87 -37.01 2.88
CA VAL A 111 10.58 -35.88 3.77
C VAL A 111 9.08 -35.72 3.93
N GLY A 112 8.58 -36.00 5.13
CA GLY A 112 7.15 -35.93 5.47
C GLY A 112 6.68 -34.57 5.98
N THR A 113 7.59 -33.63 6.28
CA THR A 113 7.25 -32.36 6.91
C THR A 113 8.15 -31.23 6.42
N TYR A 114 7.54 -30.08 6.14
CA TYR A 114 8.20 -28.88 5.65
C TYR A 114 7.78 -27.70 6.52
N ASN A 115 8.74 -26.83 6.84
CA ASN A 115 8.48 -25.61 7.58
C ASN A 115 8.67 -24.41 6.66
N LEU A 116 7.68 -23.52 6.67
CA LEU A 116 7.69 -22.27 5.92
C LEU A 116 7.52 -21.12 6.91
N SER A 117 8.36 -20.09 6.80
CA SER A 117 8.22 -18.90 7.60
C SER A 117 8.51 -17.65 6.79
N TRP A 118 7.86 -16.56 7.17
CA TRP A 118 8.17 -15.22 6.71
C TRP A 118 8.04 -14.26 7.88
N ASP A 119 9.02 -13.38 8.06
CA ASP A 119 9.00 -12.30 9.03
C ASP A 119 9.11 -10.97 8.28
N SER A 120 8.35 -9.97 8.71
CA SER A 120 8.49 -8.62 8.18
C SER A 120 9.86 -8.02 8.55
N PRO A 121 10.52 -7.31 7.63
CA PRO A 121 11.75 -6.59 7.94
C PRO A 121 11.55 -5.64 9.13
N GLY A 122 12.49 -5.68 10.08
CA GLY A 122 12.42 -4.87 11.31
C GLY A 122 11.21 -5.15 12.21
N ARG A 123 10.37 -6.17 11.91
CA ARG A 123 9.08 -6.42 12.57
C ARG A 123 8.14 -5.20 12.56
N ASN A 124 8.22 -4.42 11.49
CA ASN A 124 7.52 -3.14 11.32
C ASN A 124 6.31 -3.22 10.37
N LEU A 125 5.95 -4.41 9.89
CA LEU A 125 4.80 -4.61 9.01
C LEU A 125 3.88 -5.70 9.55
N ASN A 126 2.58 -5.44 9.51
CA ASN A 126 1.55 -6.41 9.84
C ASN A 126 0.88 -6.96 8.59
N ILE A 127 0.72 -8.28 8.53
CA ILE A 127 -0.20 -8.95 7.62
C ILE A 127 -1.61 -8.68 8.13
N GLU A 128 -2.40 -8.03 7.29
CA GLU A 128 -3.79 -7.70 7.57
C GLU A 128 -4.68 -8.94 7.65
N THR A 129 -5.71 -8.90 8.51
CA THR A 129 -6.59 -10.04 8.81
C THR A 129 -7.47 -10.47 7.62
N TYR A 130 -7.68 -9.56 6.66
CA TYR A 130 -8.41 -9.84 5.42
C TYR A 130 -7.54 -10.46 4.33
N ASN A 131 -6.23 -10.67 4.56
CA ASN A 131 -5.42 -11.49 3.67
C ASN A 131 -5.68 -12.98 3.90
N TYR A 132 -5.48 -13.75 2.84
CA TYR A 132 -5.52 -15.20 2.81
C TYR A 132 -4.11 -15.74 2.57
N LEU A 133 -3.75 -16.80 3.27
CA LEU A 133 -2.58 -17.61 2.98
C LEU A 133 -3.03 -18.83 2.18
N GLY A 134 -2.81 -18.80 0.87
CA GLY A 134 -3.22 -19.84 -0.07
C GLY A 134 -2.13 -20.87 -0.31
N PHE A 135 -2.56 -22.11 -0.52
CA PHE A 135 -1.73 -23.25 -0.84
C PHE A 135 -2.29 -24.01 -2.03
N LEU A 136 -1.41 -24.44 -2.94
CA LEU A 136 -1.71 -25.37 -4.02
C LEU A 136 -0.87 -26.62 -3.81
N GLY A 137 -1.48 -27.79 -3.95
CA GLY A 137 -0.77 -29.05 -3.72
C GLY A 137 -1.71 -30.24 -3.71
N CYS A 138 -1.18 -31.37 -3.27
CA CYS A 138 -1.88 -32.64 -3.24
C CYS A 138 -1.44 -33.45 -2.02
N GLY A 139 -2.38 -34.09 -1.32
CA GLY A 139 -2.10 -34.95 -0.17
C GLY A 139 -1.29 -34.26 0.93
N ILE A 140 -1.64 -33.04 1.31
CA ILE A 140 -0.94 -32.30 2.38
C ILE A 140 -1.91 -31.69 3.39
N GLY A 141 -1.49 -31.66 4.65
CA GLY A 141 -2.08 -30.85 5.71
C GLY A 141 -1.21 -29.63 5.98
N VAL A 142 -1.83 -28.48 6.17
CA VAL A 142 -1.18 -27.19 6.41
C VAL A 142 -1.62 -26.67 7.76
N TYR A 143 -0.66 -26.28 8.60
CA TYR A 143 -0.90 -25.83 9.97
C TYR A 143 -0.21 -24.48 10.20
N LEU A 144 -0.99 -23.43 10.45
CA LEU A 144 -0.51 -22.08 10.76
C LEU A 144 -0.41 -21.89 12.27
N PHE A 145 0.76 -21.43 12.72
CA PHE A 145 1.03 -21.16 14.12
C PHE A 145 1.19 -19.67 14.37
N HIS A 146 0.75 -19.21 15.55
CA HIS A 146 1.00 -17.86 16.02
C HIS A 146 2.50 -17.65 16.17
N PRO A 147 3.09 -16.57 15.60
CA PRO A 147 4.54 -16.39 15.55
C PRO A 147 5.18 -16.29 16.95
N ASP A 148 4.50 -15.62 17.89
CA ASP A 148 5.05 -15.38 19.23
C ASP A 148 4.66 -16.46 20.27
N THR A 149 3.42 -16.96 20.28
CA THR A 149 2.97 -17.97 21.27
C THR A 149 3.20 -19.42 20.83
N GLY A 150 3.38 -19.67 19.53
CA GLY A 150 3.50 -21.02 18.99
C GLY A 150 2.19 -21.83 18.96
N ASN A 151 1.07 -21.24 19.37
CA ASN A 151 -0.23 -21.92 19.34
C ASN A 151 -0.72 -22.14 17.91
N LEU A 152 -1.44 -23.24 17.67
CA LEU A 152 -2.11 -23.50 16.40
C LEU A 152 -3.27 -22.49 16.23
N VAL A 153 -3.28 -21.80 15.09
CA VAL A 153 -4.24 -20.71 14.81
C VAL A 153 -5.21 -21.09 13.71
N GLY A 154 -4.74 -21.81 12.70
CA GLY A 154 -5.55 -22.26 11.59
C GLY A 154 -4.91 -23.46 10.91
N HIS A 155 -5.73 -24.26 10.24
CA HIS A 155 -5.22 -25.38 9.44
C HIS A 155 -6.14 -25.63 8.25
N CYS A 156 -5.59 -26.22 7.20
CA CYS A 156 -6.37 -26.72 6.07
C CYS A 156 -5.72 -27.97 5.49
N ASN A 157 -6.51 -28.79 4.80
CA ASN A 157 -6.03 -30.00 4.14
C ASN A 157 -6.30 -29.90 2.65
N ILE A 158 -5.39 -30.44 1.86
CA ILE A 158 -5.48 -30.50 0.41
C ILE A 158 -5.44 -31.95 -0.03
N LYS A 159 -6.44 -32.33 -0.83
CA LYS A 159 -6.54 -33.64 -1.47
C LYS A 159 -6.61 -33.42 -2.99
N CYS A 160 -6.14 -34.39 -3.76
CA CYS A 160 -6.54 -34.48 -5.16
C CYS A 160 -7.62 -35.54 -5.32
N ALA A 161 -8.52 -35.27 -6.25
CA ALA A 161 -9.56 -36.18 -6.67
C ALA A 161 -9.36 -36.52 -8.15
N SER A 162 -10.35 -37.16 -8.78
CA SER A 162 -10.27 -37.48 -10.20
C SER A 162 -10.15 -36.20 -11.05
N MET A 163 -9.71 -36.31 -12.31
CA MET A 163 -9.68 -35.16 -13.23
C MET A 163 -11.07 -34.53 -13.41
N GLU A 164 -12.15 -35.30 -13.30
CA GLU A 164 -13.51 -34.78 -13.37
C GLU A 164 -13.84 -33.88 -12.17
N ASP A 165 -13.48 -34.32 -10.96
CA ASP A 165 -13.68 -33.53 -9.74
C ASP A 165 -12.84 -32.26 -9.72
N LEU A 166 -11.60 -32.34 -10.22
CA LEU A 166 -10.74 -31.17 -10.39
C LEU A 166 -11.34 -30.16 -11.38
N ARG A 167 -11.95 -30.64 -12.47
CA ARG A 167 -12.64 -29.77 -13.44
C ARG A 167 -13.86 -29.10 -12.83
N MET A 168 -14.69 -29.83 -12.09
CA MET A 168 -15.82 -29.24 -11.37
C MET A 168 -15.37 -28.16 -10.36
N ALA A 169 -14.27 -28.41 -9.63
CA ALA A 169 -13.70 -27.42 -8.71
C ALA A 169 -13.21 -26.15 -9.43
N THR A 170 -12.58 -26.29 -10.60
CA THR A 170 -12.16 -25.16 -11.44
C THR A 170 -13.34 -24.40 -12.05
N GLU A 171 -14.38 -25.08 -12.54
CA GLU A 171 -15.58 -24.42 -13.10
C GLU A 171 -16.34 -23.61 -12.04
N GLY A 172 -16.38 -24.09 -10.81
CA GLY A 172 -16.89 -23.33 -9.67
C GLY A 172 -15.94 -22.22 -9.19
N GLY A 173 -14.66 -22.31 -9.54
CA GLY A 173 -13.60 -21.38 -9.10
C GLY A 173 -13.33 -21.41 -7.59
N ILE A 174 -13.82 -22.42 -6.86
CA ILE A 174 -13.81 -22.42 -5.39
C ILE A 174 -12.58 -23.17 -4.89
N CYS A 175 -11.81 -22.53 -4.00
CA CYS A 175 -10.74 -23.20 -3.28
C CYS A 175 -11.25 -23.90 -2.01
N ASN A 176 -11.66 -25.17 -2.13
CA ASN A 176 -12.41 -25.90 -1.11
C ASN A 176 -11.70 -27.15 -0.54
N GLY A 177 -10.38 -27.27 -0.70
CA GLY A 177 -9.60 -28.44 -0.25
C GLY A 177 -9.31 -29.46 -1.35
N ILE A 178 -9.87 -29.30 -2.55
CA ILE A 178 -9.51 -30.09 -3.73
C ILE A 178 -8.47 -29.31 -4.54
N GLY A 179 -7.22 -29.79 -4.58
CA GLY A 179 -6.09 -29.15 -5.28
C GLY A 179 -5.56 -27.85 -4.66
N CYS A 180 -6.35 -27.18 -3.82
CA CYS A 180 -5.91 -26.00 -3.08
C CYS A 180 -6.61 -25.86 -1.73
N CYS A 181 -6.01 -25.08 -0.81
CA CYS A 181 -6.69 -24.60 0.38
C CYS A 181 -6.20 -23.22 0.79
N THR A 182 -6.96 -22.53 1.63
CA THR A 182 -6.58 -21.23 2.20
C THR A 182 -6.69 -21.25 3.73
N VAL A 183 -5.82 -20.51 4.39
CA VAL A 183 -5.87 -20.23 5.83
C VAL A 183 -6.00 -18.72 6.01
N THR A 184 -6.85 -18.27 6.93
CA THR A 184 -7.04 -16.85 7.24
C THR A 184 -6.26 -16.46 8.50
N PHE A 185 -6.02 -15.15 8.66
CA PHE A 185 -5.36 -14.59 9.83
C PHE A 185 -6.39 -13.98 10.79
N PRO A 186 -6.67 -14.60 11.96
CA PRO A 186 -7.68 -14.09 12.88
C PRO A 186 -7.24 -12.82 13.63
N VAL A 187 -5.93 -12.55 13.69
CA VAL A 187 -5.35 -11.34 14.27
C VAL A 187 -4.15 -10.88 13.43
N LEU A 188 -3.66 -9.66 13.67
CA LEU A 188 -2.53 -9.08 12.95
C LEU A 188 -1.23 -9.82 13.27
N PHE A 189 -0.52 -10.24 12.23
CA PHE A 189 0.73 -11.01 12.34
C PHE A 189 1.88 -10.20 11.75
N ARG A 190 2.99 -10.06 12.49
CA ARG A 190 4.23 -9.46 11.95
C ARG A 190 5.03 -10.42 11.06
N GLY A 191 4.58 -11.66 10.99
CA GLY A 191 5.18 -12.78 10.28
C GLY A 191 4.33 -14.02 10.51
N PHE A 192 4.54 -15.06 9.71
CA PHE A 192 3.84 -16.33 9.86
C PHE A 192 4.81 -17.51 9.92
N ARG A 193 4.38 -18.56 10.61
CA ARG A 193 5.06 -19.86 10.65
C ARG A 193 4.05 -20.94 10.30
N VAL A 194 4.38 -21.73 9.30
CA VAL A 194 3.53 -22.80 8.79
C VAL A 194 4.30 -24.11 8.75
N THR A 195 3.65 -25.17 9.18
CA THR A 195 4.12 -26.54 8.97
C THR A 195 3.21 -27.22 7.95
N ILE A 196 3.83 -27.80 6.92
CA ILE A 196 3.16 -28.57 5.88
C ILE A 196 3.55 -30.02 6.11
N VAL A 197 2.55 -30.89 6.27
CA VAL A 197 2.71 -32.31 6.55
C VAL A 197 2.17 -33.09 5.36
N LYS A 198 2.97 -34.02 4.83
CA LYS A 198 2.51 -34.95 3.79
C LYS A 198 1.56 -35.96 4.42
N SER A 199 0.39 -36.12 3.81
CA SER A 199 -0.58 -37.13 4.22
C SER A 199 -0.04 -38.53 3.91
N ASN A 200 -0.03 -39.40 4.90
CA ASN A 200 0.24 -40.83 4.71
C ASN A 200 -1.05 -41.52 4.23
N GLU A 201 -1.41 -41.31 2.97
CA GLU A 201 -2.52 -42.05 2.37
C GLU A 201 -2.02 -43.38 1.82
N THR A 202 -2.77 -44.45 2.11
CA THR A 202 -2.49 -45.83 1.68
C THR A 202 -2.83 -46.07 0.21
N ILE A 203 -3.52 -45.12 -0.43
CA ILE A 203 -3.91 -45.15 -1.84
C ILE A 203 -3.05 -44.11 -2.56
N PRO A 204 -2.37 -44.46 -3.67
CA PRO A 204 -1.65 -43.47 -4.50
C PRO A 204 -2.61 -42.36 -4.92
N GLN A 205 -2.28 -41.10 -4.62
CA GLN A 205 -3.11 -40.00 -5.07
C GLN A 205 -2.81 -39.72 -6.55
N PRO A 206 -3.81 -39.30 -7.34
CA PRO A 206 -3.54 -38.68 -8.62
C PRO A 206 -2.56 -37.51 -8.38
N PHE A 207 -1.52 -37.40 -9.22
CA PHE A 207 -0.55 -36.30 -9.18
C PHE A 207 0.43 -36.26 -7.98
N ASP A 208 0.97 -37.42 -7.58
CA ASP A 208 1.94 -37.55 -6.47
C ASP A 208 3.23 -36.69 -6.57
N ASN A 209 3.54 -36.14 -7.76
CA ASN A 209 4.73 -35.31 -8.03
C ASN A 209 4.45 -33.80 -8.18
N ILE A 210 3.34 -33.30 -7.62
CA ILE A 210 3.05 -31.86 -7.65
C ILE A 210 4.01 -31.08 -6.73
N THR A 211 4.52 -29.96 -7.26
CA THR A 211 5.26 -28.98 -6.46
C THR A 211 4.27 -28.16 -5.64
N VAL A 212 4.43 -28.17 -4.32
CA VAL A 212 3.56 -27.40 -3.42
C VAL A 212 3.88 -25.91 -3.56
N LYS A 213 2.85 -25.08 -3.53
CA LYS A 213 3.00 -23.63 -3.65
C LYS A 213 2.27 -22.95 -2.50
N ALA A 214 2.85 -21.87 -2.00
CA ALA A 214 2.24 -21.05 -0.96
C ALA A 214 2.32 -19.58 -1.35
N PHE A 215 1.27 -18.81 -1.11
CA PHE A 215 1.24 -17.38 -1.43
C PHE A 215 0.26 -16.62 -0.55
N LEU A 216 0.50 -15.34 -0.33
CA LEU A 216 -0.50 -14.46 0.27
C LEU A 216 -1.32 -13.76 -0.81
N SER A 217 -2.61 -13.62 -0.54
CA SER A 217 -3.55 -12.91 -1.40
C SER A 217 -4.54 -12.09 -0.57
N PHE A 218 -4.78 -10.83 -0.91
CA PHE A 218 -5.85 -10.03 -0.31
C PHE A 218 -7.23 -10.36 -0.90
N ARG A 219 -7.29 -11.22 -1.92
CA ARG A 219 -8.51 -11.73 -2.53
C ARG A 219 -8.64 -13.23 -2.33
N PRO A 220 -9.86 -13.77 -2.28
CA PRO A 220 -10.09 -15.20 -2.42
C PRO A 220 -9.44 -15.70 -3.72
N TYR A 221 -8.65 -16.77 -3.62
CA TYR A 221 -8.01 -17.37 -4.78
C TYR A 221 -9.02 -18.20 -5.58
N ILE A 222 -9.03 -18.01 -6.90
CA ILE A 222 -9.84 -18.78 -7.85
C ILE A 222 -9.00 -19.94 -8.35
N PHE A 223 -9.44 -21.17 -8.08
CA PHE A 223 -8.65 -22.36 -8.36
C PHE A 223 -8.53 -22.66 -9.86
N SER A 224 -7.30 -22.92 -10.31
CA SER A 224 -6.97 -23.34 -11.67
C SER A 224 -6.11 -24.60 -11.66
N ILE A 225 -6.49 -25.61 -12.46
CA ILE A 225 -5.66 -26.80 -12.69
C ILE A 225 -4.30 -26.43 -13.29
N ALA A 226 -4.25 -25.41 -14.16
CA ALA A 226 -3.00 -24.97 -14.77
C ALA A 226 -2.01 -24.45 -13.70
N ASP A 227 -2.50 -23.76 -12.69
CA ASP A 227 -1.69 -23.29 -11.57
C ASP A 227 -1.21 -24.44 -10.70
N LEU A 228 -2.07 -25.43 -10.45
CA LEU A 228 -1.71 -26.62 -9.69
C LEU A 228 -0.59 -27.42 -10.37
N LEU A 229 -0.68 -27.63 -11.68
CA LEU A 229 0.26 -28.45 -12.45
C LEU A 229 1.55 -27.70 -12.84
N SER A 230 1.57 -26.37 -12.75
CA SER A 230 2.78 -25.60 -13.04
C SER A 230 3.90 -25.90 -12.04
N ASN A 231 5.16 -25.85 -12.46
CA ASN A 231 6.31 -26.05 -11.55
C ASN A 231 6.67 -24.80 -10.74
N LYS A 232 6.10 -23.64 -11.07
CA LYS A 232 6.41 -22.36 -10.39
C LYS A 232 5.14 -21.54 -10.18
N ILE A 233 5.24 -20.55 -9.31
CA ILE A 233 4.25 -19.48 -9.22
C ILE A 233 4.90 -18.15 -9.51
N ASN A 234 4.22 -17.34 -10.30
CA ASN A 234 4.60 -15.98 -10.63
C ASN A 234 3.33 -15.13 -10.85
N ALA A 235 3.52 -13.88 -11.25
CA ALA A 235 2.41 -12.97 -11.51
C ALA A 235 1.45 -13.45 -12.61
N SER A 236 1.91 -14.25 -13.58
CA SER A 236 1.10 -14.73 -14.70
C SER A 236 0.35 -16.03 -14.43
N THR A 237 0.69 -16.80 -13.39
CA THR A 237 -0.03 -18.03 -13.02
C THR A 237 -1.10 -17.74 -11.98
N VAL A 238 -0.70 -17.28 -10.78
CA VAL A 238 -1.61 -17.15 -9.63
C VAL A 238 -2.32 -15.78 -9.61
N GLY A 239 -2.33 -15.07 -10.74
CA GLY A 239 -2.99 -13.77 -10.88
C GLY A 239 -2.41 -12.67 -10.00
N ALA A 240 -1.09 -12.47 -10.04
CA ALA A 240 -0.38 -11.47 -9.24
C ALA A 240 -0.84 -11.42 -7.77
N SER A 241 -0.86 -12.58 -7.10
CA SER A 241 -1.17 -12.66 -5.67
C SER A 241 -0.36 -11.64 -4.88
N MET A 242 -1.09 -10.76 -4.20
CA MET A 242 -0.58 -9.63 -3.44
C MET A 242 -1.18 -9.64 -2.05
N ALA A 243 -0.47 -9.11 -1.08
CA ALA A 243 -0.94 -8.92 0.28
C ALA A 243 -0.82 -7.46 0.67
N TYR A 244 -1.84 -6.96 1.37
CA TYR A 244 -1.71 -5.68 2.04
C TYR A 244 -1.00 -5.87 3.38
N LEU A 245 0.07 -5.10 3.56
CA LEU A 245 0.84 -5.01 4.79
C LEU A 245 0.65 -3.61 5.37
N SER A 246 0.25 -3.49 6.63
CA SER A 246 0.19 -2.19 7.31
C SER A 246 1.47 -1.89 8.06
N THR A 247 1.86 -0.62 8.05
CA THR A 247 2.97 -0.12 8.85
C THR A 247 2.62 -0.13 10.33
N VAL A 248 3.56 -0.61 11.14
CA VAL A 248 3.57 -0.42 12.59
C VAL A 248 4.91 0.17 13.01
N ILE A 249 4.86 1.21 13.83
CA ILE A 249 6.01 1.80 14.50
C ILE A 249 6.17 1.10 15.84
N THR A 250 7.39 0.63 16.10
CA THR A 250 7.70 -0.30 17.18
C THR A 250 8.75 0.22 18.16
N ASP A 251 9.08 1.51 18.07
CA ASP A 251 9.98 2.20 19.01
C ASP A 251 9.40 2.20 20.44
N GLU A 252 8.09 2.36 20.55
CA GLU A 252 7.35 2.38 21.82
C GLU A 252 6.19 1.37 21.78
N PRO A 253 5.72 0.88 22.96
CA PRO A 253 4.75 -0.21 23.01
C PRO A 253 3.34 0.20 22.58
N ASN A 254 3.00 1.49 22.68
CA ASN A 254 1.70 2.05 22.31
C ASN A 254 1.79 3.57 22.06
N CYS A 255 0.74 4.11 21.48
CA CYS A 255 0.59 5.50 21.10
C CYS A 255 0.63 6.48 22.30
N PRO A 256 -0.06 6.24 23.44
CA PRO A 256 0.04 7.13 24.60
C PRO A 256 1.47 7.30 25.10
N THR A 257 2.24 6.21 25.18
CA THR A 257 3.64 6.24 25.61
C THR A 257 4.50 6.99 24.58
N ALA A 258 4.32 6.69 23.30
CA ALA A 258 5.03 7.34 22.21
C ALA A 258 4.81 8.86 22.13
N ARG A 259 3.62 9.35 22.50
CA ARG A 259 3.33 10.79 22.57
C ARG A 259 4.02 11.50 23.74
N LEU A 260 4.34 10.77 24.80
CA LEU A 260 5.04 11.28 25.97
C LEU A 260 6.55 11.28 25.78
N ASP A 261 7.07 10.44 24.89
CA ASP A 261 8.48 10.44 24.51
C ASP A 261 8.88 11.76 23.85
N ASN A 262 10.16 12.11 23.98
CA ASN A 262 10.76 13.32 23.42
C ASN A 262 10.34 13.44 21.95
N LYS A 263 9.59 14.49 21.58
CA LYS A 263 8.95 14.69 20.26
C LYS A 263 9.85 14.43 19.04
N THR A 264 11.16 14.35 19.25
CA THR A 264 12.18 13.96 18.30
C THR A 264 12.11 12.50 17.84
N GLN A 265 11.55 11.56 18.59
CA GLN A 265 11.49 10.15 18.15
C GLN A 265 10.10 9.75 17.64
N PHE A 266 9.05 10.43 18.13
CA PHE A 266 7.67 10.15 17.79
C PHE A 266 7.40 10.24 16.28
N ALA A 267 7.00 9.11 15.67
CA ALA A 267 6.93 8.99 14.22
C ALA A 267 5.81 9.81 13.56
N CYS A 268 4.76 10.17 14.29
CA CYS A 268 3.59 10.86 13.71
C CYS A 268 3.70 12.38 13.76
N GLY A 269 4.70 12.94 14.44
CA GLY A 269 4.87 14.38 14.59
C GLY A 269 3.64 15.04 15.21
N SER A 270 2.97 15.91 14.45
CA SER A 270 1.71 16.56 14.86
C SER A 270 0.44 15.81 14.44
N ASN A 271 0.56 14.69 13.73
CA ASN A 271 -0.56 13.93 13.21
C ASN A 271 -1.14 12.96 14.25
N ASN A 272 -2.30 12.37 13.94
CA ASN A 272 -2.92 11.41 14.83
C ASN A 272 -2.13 10.10 14.86
N CYS A 273 -2.31 9.35 15.93
CA CYS A 273 -1.62 8.12 16.20
C CYS A 273 -2.60 7.13 16.83
N MET A 274 -2.49 5.86 16.45
CA MET A 274 -3.44 4.79 16.78
C MET A 274 -2.68 3.56 17.28
N ASP A 275 -3.14 2.99 18.39
CA ASP A 275 -2.58 1.76 18.94
C ASP A 275 -2.80 0.58 18.00
N VAL A 276 -1.77 -0.26 17.87
CA VAL A 276 -1.85 -1.50 17.11
C VAL A 276 -2.04 -2.66 18.10
N PRO A 277 -3.04 -3.55 17.90
CA PRO A 277 -3.38 -4.62 18.85
C PRO A 277 -2.23 -5.55 19.26
N ASN A 278 -1.27 -5.80 18.37
CA ASN A 278 -0.10 -6.64 18.64
C ASN A 278 1.15 -5.82 19.07
N GLY A 279 0.91 -4.64 19.65
CA GLY A 279 1.93 -3.72 20.15
C GLY A 279 2.44 -2.75 19.10
N GLY A 280 2.90 -1.60 19.55
CA GLY A 280 3.29 -0.47 18.70
C GLY A 280 2.12 0.45 18.38
N TYR A 281 2.36 1.36 17.44
CA TYR A 281 1.35 2.30 16.96
C TYR A 281 1.51 2.57 15.46
N SER A 282 0.49 3.17 14.85
CA SER A 282 0.52 3.65 13.48
C SER A 282 0.13 5.13 13.43
N CYS A 283 0.54 5.83 12.38
CA CYS A 283 0.19 7.23 12.19
C CYS A 283 -0.98 7.37 11.22
N ALA A 284 -1.85 8.35 11.48
CA ALA A 284 -2.99 8.68 10.62
C ALA A 284 -3.18 10.20 10.51
N CYS A 285 -3.66 10.65 9.36
CA CYS A 285 -4.11 12.03 9.22
C CYS A 285 -5.42 12.23 9.99
N SER A 286 -5.61 13.43 10.54
CA SER A 286 -6.85 13.76 11.26
C SER A 286 -8.02 13.95 10.29
N GLY A 287 -9.14 13.27 10.54
CA GLY A 287 -10.36 13.32 9.71
C GLY A 287 -10.42 12.26 8.61
N ASN A 288 -11.37 12.39 7.68
CA ASN A 288 -11.62 11.42 6.59
C ASN A 288 -10.71 11.62 5.36
N SER A 289 -9.54 12.22 5.54
CA SER A 289 -8.70 12.69 4.44
C SER A 289 -7.47 11.80 4.26
N ASP A 290 -7.55 10.88 3.30
CA ASP A 290 -6.44 10.02 2.83
C ASP A 290 -5.39 10.76 1.97
N ASP A 291 -5.45 12.09 1.92
CA ASP A 291 -4.68 12.91 0.97
C ASP A 291 -3.28 13.30 1.49
N GLY A 292 -2.79 12.71 2.59
CA GLY A 292 -1.50 13.07 3.20
C GLY A 292 -0.71 11.87 3.69
N ASN A 293 0.57 12.07 3.94
CA ASN A 293 1.46 11.11 4.59
C ASN A 293 1.57 11.44 6.08
N PRO A 294 0.97 10.63 6.97
CA PRO A 294 0.94 10.93 8.40
C PRO A 294 2.29 10.74 9.11
N TYR A 295 3.30 10.22 8.40
CA TYR A 295 4.67 10.09 8.89
C TYR A 295 5.56 11.28 8.51
N LEU A 296 5.00 12.29 7.82
CA LEU A 296 5.68 13.55 7.51
C LEU A 296 5.09 14.70 8.31
N LEU A 297 5.95 15.64 8.69
CA LEU A 297 5.51 16.90 9.30
C LEU A 297 4.67 17.69 8.30
N ASP A 298 3.51 18.16 8.77
CA ASP A 298 2.60 19.07 8.06
C ASP A 298 1.99 18.56 6.74
N ASP A 299 2.22 17.31 6.36
CA ASP A 299 1.75 16.77 5.06
C ASP A 299 0.26 16.34 5.09
N CYS A 300 -0.30 16.12 6.28
CA CYS A 300 -1.75 15.92 6.46
C CYS A 300 -2.57 17.21 6.43
N LYS A 301 -1.96 18.37 6.13
CA LYS A 301 -2.70 19.63 6.01
C LYS A 301 -3.62 19.58 4.79
N ASN A 302 -4.91 19.45 5.08
CA ASN A 302 -6.03 19.19 4.15
C ASN A 302 -6.40 20.34 3.21
N GLU A 303 -5.55 21.35 3.07
CA GLU A 303 -5.92 22.58 2.39
C GLU A 303 -5.57 22.50 0.91
N PHE A 304 -6.52 22.94 0.08
CA PHE A 304 -6.25 23.22 -1.32
C PHE A 304 -5.15 24.28 -1.38
N ASN A 305 -4.01 23.96 -1.99
CA ASN A 305 -2.96 24.94 -2.23
C ASN A 305 -3.18 25.57 -3.61
N PRO A 306 -3.63 26.84 -3.70
CA PRO A 306 -3.90 27.49 -4.98
C PRO A 306 -2.64 27.94 -5.74
N ILE A 307 -1.46 27.84 -5.13
CA ILE A 307 -0.22 28.39 -5.68
C ILE A 307 0.69 27.24 -6.13
N PRO A 308 0.65 26.84 -7.42
CA PRO A 308 1.60 25.88 -7.95
C PRO A 308 3.00 26.50 -8.05
N LYS A 309 4.04 25.65 -7.99
CA LYS A 309 5.42 26.05 -8.32
C LYS A 309 5.51 26.60 -9.74
N LYS A 310 6.45 27.53 -9.97
CA LYS A 310 6.61 28.20 -11.28
C LYS A 310 7.04 27.25 -12.42
N ASN A 311 7.82 26.22 -12.12
CA ASN A 311 8.42 25.33 -13.13
C ASN A 311 7.85 23.91 -13.03
N CYS A 312 6.54 23.78 -13.19
CA CYS A 312 5.87 22.48 -13.17
C CYS A 312 5.83 21.86 -14.56
N SER A 313 6.14 20.57 -14.64
CA SER A 313 5.83 19.77 -15.83
C SER A 313 4.31 19.71 -16.03
N ARG A 314 3.81 20.19 -17.18
CA ARG A 314 2.38 20.29 -17.53
C ARG A 314 1.94 19.33 -18.63
N SER A 315 2.79 18.40 -19.02
CA SER A 315 2.44 17.36 -19.97
C SER A 315 3.20 16.07 -19.68
N CYS A 316 2.61 14.94 -20.07
CA CYS A 316 3.27 13.65 -20.12
C CYS A 316 2.73 12.89 -21.34
N GLY A 317 3.64 12.57 -22.28
CA GLY A 317 3.24 12.10 -23.60
C GLY A 317 2.38 13.15 -24.32
N SER A 318 1.22 12.74 -24.80
CA SER A 318 0.24 13.63 -25.47
C SER A 318 -0.74 14.30 -24.52
N THR A 319 -0.77 13.93 -23.23
CA THR A 319 -1.76 14.43 -22.27
C THR A 319 -1.31 15.77 -21.69
N ASN A 320 -2.17 16.79 -21.80
CA ASN A 320 -2.01 18.06 -21.09
C ASN A 320 -2.51 17.92 -19.64
N ILE A 321 -1.75 18.47 -18.68
CA ILE A 321 -2.00 18.33 -17.24
C ILE A 321 -2.23 19.73 -16.64
N PRO A 322 -3.46 20.26 -16.77
CA PRO A 322 -3.79 21.55 -16.20
C PRO A 322 -3.89 21.48 -14.67
N PHE A 323 -3.57 22.57 -14.00
CA PHE A 323 -3.84 22.73 -12.57
C PHE A 323 -5.38 22.65 -12.34
N PRO A 324 -5.89 21.91 -11.34
CA PRO A 324 -5.26 21.51 -10.08
C PRO A 324 -4.44 20.21 -10.13
N PHE A 325 -4.37 19.54 -11.28
CA PHE A 325 -3.56 18.34 -11.46
C PHE A 325 -2.07 18.67 -11.62
N GLY A 326 -1.23 17.69 -11.31
CA GLY A 326 0.22 17.83 -11.41
C GLY A 326 0.97 16.52 -11.19
N LEU A 327 2.18 16.46 -11.75
CA LEU A 327 3.07 15.30 -11.65
C LEU A 327 3.99 15.36 -10.42
N GLU A 328 4.27 16.57 -9.94
CA GLU A 328 5.33 16.84 -8.98
C GLU A 328 4.79 17.46 -7.68
N PRO A 329 5.41 17.21 -6.51
CA PRO A 329 5.05 17.88 -5.27
C PRO A 329 5.09 19.41 -5.38
N GLY A 330 3.96 20.05 -5.06
CA GLY A 330 3.76 21.49 -5.21
C GLY A 330 3.31 21.94 -6.60
N CYS A 331 3.07 21.01 -7.53
CA CYS A 331 2.52 21.30 -8.86
C CYS A 331 1.05 20.90 -9.03
N PHE A 332 0.53 20.10 -8.11
CA PHE A 332 -0.88 19.80 -7.93
C PHE A 332 -1.43 20.55 -6.70
N ALA A 333 -2.72 20.87 -6.71
CA ALA A 333 -3.37 21.63 -5.64
C ALA A 333 -3.66 20.80 -4.39
N LYS A 334 -3.83 19.49 -4.56
CA LYS A 334 -4.10 18.50 -3.51
C LYS A 334 -3.63 17.13 -3.99
N ARG A 335 -3.25 16.22 -3.09
CA ARG A 335 -2.70 14.91 -3.48
C ARG A 335 -3.62 14.05 -4.33
N ARG A 336 -4.95 14.10 -4.16
CA ARG A 336 -5.89 13.43 -5.08
C ARG A 336 -5.76 13.86 -6.55
N PHE A 337 -5.16 15.03 -6.80
CA PHE A 337 -4.89 15.54 -8.15
C PHE A 337 -3.47 15.19 -8.63
N GLN A 338 -2.71 14.43 -7.84
CA GLN A 338 -1.41 13.92 -8.26
C GLN A 338 -1.60 12.84 -9.33
N LEU A 339 -0.91 13.03 -10.45
CA LEU A 339 -0.78 12.06 -11.53
C LEU A 339 0.65 11.53 -11.54
N SER A 340 0.87 10.39 -12.21
CA SER A 340 2.22 9.87 -12.48
C SER A 340 2.47 9.75 -13.98
N CYS A 341 3.73 9.93 -14.39
CA CYS A 341 4.15 9.77 -15.78
C CYS A 341 5.09 8.57 -15.88
N ALA A 342 4.70 7.54 -16.63
CA ALA A 342 5.55 6.38 -16.87
C ALA A 342 5.50 6.00 -18.35
N SER A 343 6.66 5.83 -18.97
CA SER A 343 6.77 5.47 -20.39
C SER A 343 5.93 6.35 -21.33
N ASN A 344 5.93 7.67 -21.09
CA ASN A 344 5.10 8.67 -21.80
C ASN A 344 3.58 8.49 -21.65
N ARG A 345 3.12 7.76 -20.63
CA ARG A 345 1.70 7.60 -20.29
C ARG A 345 1.39 8.33 -19.00
N THR A 346 0.32 9.11 -19.01
CA THR A 346 -0.19 9.77 -17.80
C THR A 346 -1.09 8.78 -17.08
N LEU A 347 -0.86 8.55 -15.79
CA LEU A 347 -1.54 7.52 -15.01
C LEU A 347 -2.22 8.13 -13.79
N ILE A 348 -3.38 7.57 -13.42
CA ILE A 348 -4.12 7.94 -12.22
C ILE A 348 -4.61 6.70 -11.45
N GLY A 349 -4.66 6.81 -10.12
CA GLY A 349 -5.20 5.81 -9.23
C GLY A 349 -4.16 5.17 -8.30
N ARG A 350 -4.66 4.40 -7.32
CA ARG A 350 -3.83 3.66 -6.37
C ARG A 350 -3.01 2.59 -7.11
N PRO A 351 -1.67 2.55 -6.96
CA PRO A 351 -0.87 1.60 -7.72
C PRO A 351 -1.13 0.14 -7.29
N PRO A 352 -1.05 -0.85 -8.20
CA PRO A 352 -0.65 -0.72 -9.60
C PRO A 352 -1.66 0.14 -10.38
N ALA A 353 -1.16 1.15 -11.09
CA ALA A 353 -2.00 2.22 -11.63
C ALA A 353 -2.99 1.62 -12.62
N LYS A 354 -4.28 1.75 -12.31
CA LYS A 354 -5.34 1.03 -13.02
C LYS A 354 -5.78 1.73 -14.30
N TYR A 355 -5.45 3.02 -14.44
CA TYR A 355 -5.99 3.86 -15.49
C TYR A 355 -4.94 4.82 -16.06
N GLU A 356 -4.93 4.90 -17.38
CA GLU A 356 -4.21 5.93 -18.13
C GLU A 356 -5.14 7.10 -18.38
N VAL A 357 -4.74 8.30 -17.96
CA VAL A 357 -5.44 9.54 -18.27
C VAL A 357 -5.10 9.95 -19.70
N THR A 358 -6.10 10.05 -20.55
CA THR A 358 -5.93 10.50 -21.93
C THR A 358 -6.21 11.99 -22.09
N ASN A 359 -7.14 12.56 -21.32
CA ASN A 359 -7.49 13.98 -21.39
C ASN A 359 -8.08 14.51 -20.06
N ILE A 360 -7.94 15.81 -19.81
CA ILE A 360 -8.47 16.51 -18.62
C ILE A 360 -9.19 17.78 -19.07
N SER A 361 -10.52 17.83 -18.90
CA SER A 361 -11.39 18.96 -19.29
C SER A 361 -11.85 19.74 -18.06
N LEU A 362 -11.17 20.87 -17.75
CA LEU A 362 -11.53 21.69 -16.59
C LEU A 362 -12.94 22.30 -16.69
N ASP A 363 -13.35 22.72 -17.89
CA ASP A 363 -14.65 23.36 -18.12
C ASP A 363 -15.81 22.39 -17.82
N GLU A 364 -15.72 21.18 -18.38
CA GLU A 364 -16.73 20.14 -18.21
C GLU A 364 -16.58 19.42 -16.87
N GLY A 365 -15.39 19.47 -16.26
CA GLY A 365 -15.07 18.73 -15.05
C GLY A 365 -14.94 17.23 -15.31
N LEU A 366 -14.38 16.86 -16.47
CA LEU A 366 -14.30 15.48 -16.96
C LEU A 366 -12.86 15.03 -17.21
N LEU A 367 -12.51 13.88 -16.66
CA LEU A 367 -11.23 13.19 -16.79
C LEU A 367 -11.45 11.98 -17.68
N TYR A 368 -10.72 11.88 -18.79
CA TYR A 368 -10.83 10.76 -19.72
C TYR A 368 -9.75 9.75 -19.37
N VAL A 369 -10.14 8.48 -19.21
CA VAL A 369 -9.31 7.41 -18.70
C VAL A 369 -9.51 6.11 -19.48
N ASN A 370 -8.39 5.45 -19.80
CA ASN A 370 -8.36 4.11 -20.35
C ASN A 370 -7.96 3.12 -19.25
N LYS A 371 -8.66 1.99 -19.13
CA LYS A 371 -8.28 0.93 -18.19
C LYS A 371 -7.02 0.22 -18.70
N LEU A 372 -6.03 0.05 -17.84
CA LEU A 372 -4.71 -0.49 -18.20
C LEU A 372 -4.56 -1.99 -17.95
N SER A 373 -5.39 -2.56 -17.08
CA SER A 373 -5.31 -3.98 -16.73
C SER A 373 -6.69 -4.63 -16.73
N GLU A 374 -6.84 -5.65 -17.58
CA GLU A 374 -7.75 -6.77 -17.36
C GLU A 374 -7.13 -7.72 -16.31
N PHE A 375 -6.98 -7.26 -15.06
CA PHE A 375 -7.14 -8.28 -14.01
C PHE A 375 -8.62 -8.64 -14.08
N GLU A 376 -8.91 -9.88 -14.45
CA GLU A 376 -10.25 -10.45 -14.51
C GLU A 376 -10.98 -10.21 -13.19
N ASP A 377 -11.63 -9.06 -13.07
CA ASP A 377 -12.76 -8.83 -12.19
C ASP A 377 -13.97 -9.61 -12.76
N ALA A 378 -13.78 -10.89 -13.12
CA ALA A 378 -14.81 -11.74 -13.70
C ALA A 378 -16.02 -11.91 -12.76
N ASN A 379 -15.88 -11.51 -11.49
CA ASN A 379 -16.99 -11.37 -10.54
C ASN A 379 -17.08 -10.01 -9.84
N THR A 380 -16.30 -9.01 -10.24
CA THR A 380 -16.44 -7.62 -9.76
C THR A 380 -16.99 -6.75 -10.89
N LYS A 381 -18.26 -6.99 -11.24
CA LYS A 381 -19.10 -6.07 -12.04
C LYS A 381 -19.35 -4.71 -11.36
N TYR A 382 -18.61 -4.41 -10.30
CA TYR A 382 -18.78 -3.26 -9.42
C TYR A 382 -17.41 -2.66 -9.10
N LEU A 383 -17.29 -1.35 -9.34
CA LEU A 383 -16.32 -0.51 -8.65
C LEU A 383 -16.67 -0.56 -7.15
N SER A 384 -15.78 -1.08 -6.30
CA SER A 384 -15.99 -1.13 -4.85
C SER A 384 -15.75 0.25 -4.23
N VAL A 385 -16.79 1.07 -4.14
CA VAL A 385 -16.77 2.38 -3.48
C VAL A 385 -17.54 2.28 -2.15
N TYR A 386 -16.81 2.17 -1.03
CA TYR A 386 -17.34 2.22 0.33
C TYR A 386 -16.83 3.50 1.03
N TYR A 387 -17.74 4.29 1.62
CA TYR A 387 -17.40 5.47 2.44
C TYR A 387 -16.94 5.03 3.85
N GLY A 388 -15.76 5.45 4.27
CA GLY A 388 -15.30 5.29 5.65
C GLY A 388 -15.97 6.28 6.60
N GLY A 389 -16.97 5.80 7.34
CA GLY A 389 -17.21 6.19 8.73
C GLY A 389 -16.59 5.19 9.73
N SER A 390 -16.04 4.08 9.25
CA SER A 390 -15.33 3.05 10.01
C SER A 390 -14.39 2.31 9.06
N GLY A 391 -13.17 1.98 9.50
CA GLY A 391 -12.09 1.52 8.64
C GLY A 391 -12.39 0.27 7.82
N TYR A 392 -12.68 0.46 6.53
CA TYR A 392 -12.49 -0.50 5.44
C TYR A 392 -12.23 0.28 4.15
N PHE A 393 -11.07 0.05 3.52
CA PHE A 393 -10.55 0.77 2.36
C PHE A 393 -11.44 0.58 1.11
N GLY A 394 -12.17 1.63 0.73
CA GLY A 394 -12.97 1.71 -0.49
C GLY A 394 -12.49 2.84 -1.42
N GLN A 395 -12.04 2.45 -2.59
CA GLN A 395 -11.79 3.20 -3.83
C GLN A 395 -12.57 4.53 -3.97
N GLN A 396 -11.91 5.68 -3.71
CA GLN A 396 -12.46 7.00 -4.00
C GLN A 396 -12.26 7.35 -5.49
N LEU A 397 -13.14 6.82 -6.33
CA LEU A 397 -13.35 7.30 -7.70
C LEU A 397 -14.85 7.35 -7.96
N ILE A 398 -15.43 8.52 -7.67
CA ILE A 398 -16.72 9.00 -8.23
C ILE A 398 -17.96 8.32 -7.65
N TYR A 399 -18.88 9.14 -7.17
CA TYR A 399 -20.04 8.71 -6.42
C TYR A 399 -21.34 9.03 -7.12
N GLY A 400 -22.16 8.00 -7.44
CA GLY A 400 -23.63 8.06 -7.61
C GLY A 400 -24.31 7.53 -8.89
N LEU A 401 -24.35 6.23 -9.16
CA LEU A 401 -25.38 5.66 -10.04
C LEU A 401 -25.97 4.40 -9.42
N GLU A 402 -27.30 4.26 -9.49
CA GLU A 402 -28.01 3.03 -9.14
C GLU A 402 -27.89 1.98 -10.25
N LYS A 403 -28.15 0.72 -9.88
CA LYS A 403 -27.96 -0.53 -10.65
C LYS A 403 -28.66 -0.58 -12.02
N SER A 404 -29.55 0.36 -12.34
CA SER A 404 -30.30 0.40 -13.60
C SER A 404 -29.74 1.33 -14.67
N ASP A 405 -28.70 2.12 -14.36
CA ASP A 405 -28.16 3.15 -15.28
C ASP A 405 -26.68 2.95 -15.64
N LEU A 406 -26.16 1.71 -15.55
CA LEU A 406 -24.77 1.39 -15.89
C LEU A 406 -24.71 0.42 -17.08
N SER A 407 -24.67 1.00 -18.27
CA SER A 407 -23.78 0.48 -19.31
C SER A 407 -22.40 1.08 -19.03
N GLU A 408 -21.34 0.30 -19.15
CA GLU A 408 -20.07 0.91 -19.55
C GLU A 408 -20.33 1.72 -20.81
N GLU A 409 -20.00 3.00 -20.79
CA GLU A 409 -19.61 3.72 -22.00
C GLU A 409 -18.44 4.67 -21.63
N TYR A 410 -17.23 4.24 -22.01
CA TYR A 410 -16.14 5.11 -22.46
C TYR A 410 -15.25 5.90 -21.48
N GLY A 411 -14.96 5.41 -20.28
CA GLY A 411 -13.76 5.91 -19.57
C GLY A 411 -13.77 7.41 -19.29
N VAL A 412 -14.89 7.98 -18.82
CA VAL A 412 -15.00 9.42 -18.46
C VAL A 412 -15.40 9.60 -17.01
N TRP A 413 -14.69 10.45 -16.29
CA TRP A 413 -14.69 10.57 -14.83
C TRP A 413 -14.96 12.01 -14.38
N ARG A 414 -15.91 12.23 -13.47
CA ARG A 414 -16.11 13.53 -12.79
C ARG A 414 -15.24 13.63 -11.54
N TRP A 415 -14.77 14.84 -11.20
CA TRP A 415 -14.02 15.05 -9.95
C TRP A 415 -14.58 16.20 -9.11
N SER A 416 -14.22 16.21 -7.84
CA SER A 416 -14.46 17.31 -6.90
C SER A 416 -13.19 17.68 -6.15
N VAL A 417 -13.11 18.94 -5.71
CA VAL A 417 -12.01 19.47 -4.89
C VAL A 417 -12.01 18.82 -3.51
N THR A 418 -13.18 18.73 -2.90
CA THR A 418 -13.45 18.13 -1.59
C THR A 418 -14.94 17.77 -1.52
N ASN A 419 -15.36 17.01 -0.51
CA ASN A 419 -16.75 16.58 -0.31
C ASN A 419 -17.67 17.66 0.31
N LEU A 420 -17.23 18.91 0.38
CA LEU A 420 -18.03 20.03 0.89
C LEU A 420 -18.99 20.54 -0.18
N THR A 421 -20.10 21.13 0.27
CA THR A 421 -20.99 21.93 -0.59
C THR A 421 -20.32 23.20 -1.07
N CYS A 422 -20.79 23.76 -2.18
CA CYS A 422 -20.34 25.08 -2.62
C CYS A 422 -20.53 26.17 -1.56
N GLU A 423 -21.64 26.15 -0.83
CA GLU A 423 -21.94 27.11 0.23
C GLU A 423 -20.96 26.98 1.40
N ASP A 424 -20.76 25.75 1.88
CA ASP A 424 -19.83 25.48 2.98
C ASP A 424 -18.39 25.84 2.59
N ALA A 425 -18.00 25.54 1.34
CA ALA A 425 -16.66 25.73 0.84
C ALA A 425 -16.24 27.20 0.79
N LYS A 426 -17.16 28.11 0.42
CA LYS A 426 -16.89 29.56 0.35
C LYS A 426 -16.49 30.17 1.70
N SER A 427 -16.90 29.54 2.80
CA SER A 427 -16.55 29.97 4.16
C SER A 427 -15.18 29.46 4.65
N LYS A 428 -14.50 28.62 3.87
CA LYS A 428 -13.21 28.02 4.25
C LYS A 428 -12.04 28.81 3.68
N SER A 429 -10.97 28.93 4.47
CA SER A 429 -9.68 29.50 4.03
C SER A 429 -9.10 28.80 2.80
N ALA A 430 -9.39 27.51 2.64
CA ALA A 430 -8.92 26.66 1.55
C ALA A 430 -9.92 26.56 0.37
N TYR A 431 -10.74 27.60 0.14
CA TYR A 431 -11.65 27.66 -0.99
C TYR A 431 -10.88 27.67 -2.32
N ALA A 432 -11.27 26.83 -3.28
CA ALA A 432 -10.48 26.55 -4.47
C ALA A 432 -10.79 27.43 -5.69
N CYS A 433 -11.98 28.04 -5.75
CA CYS A 433 -12.40 28.84 -6.92
C CYS A 433 -11.92 30.28 -6.73
N ILE A 434 -10.62 30.48 -6.94
CA ILE A 434 -9.94 31.73 -6.58
C ILE A 434 -9.83 32.73 -7.73
N SER A 435 -10.15 32.32 -8.96
CA SER A 435 -10.16 33.25 -10.08
C SER A 435 -11.34 34.23 -9.93
N THR A 436 -11.10 35.52 -10.19
CA THR A 436 -12.10 36.59 -10.02
C THR A 436 -13.40 36.33 -10.81
N ASN A 437 -13.29 35.70 -11.97
CA ASN A 437 -14.44 35.33 -12.82
C ASN A 437 -14.63 33.81 -12.83
N SER A 438 -14.69 33.21 -11.64
CA SER A 438 -14.99 31.79 -11.49
C SER A 438 -16.12 31.54 -10.50
N ASP A 439 -16.89 30.51 -10.82
CA ASP A 439 -18.02 30.04 -10.05
C ASP A 439 -17.74 28.67 -9.43
N CYS A 440 -18.36 28.45 -8.28
CA CYS A 440 -18.44 27.15 -7.66
C CYS A 440 -19.60 26.36 -8.25
N LEU A 441 -19.34 25.12 -8.64
CA LEU A 441 -20.36 24.19 -9.10
C LEU A 441 -20.34 22.92 -8.25
N ASP A 442 -21.51 22.56 -7.76
CA ASP A 442 -21.74 21.28 -7.12
C ASP A 442 -21.58 20.14 -8.13
N VAL A 443 -20.93 19.06 -7.70
CA VAL A 443 -20.64 17.88 -8.49
C VAL A 443 -21.46 16.73 -7.94
N THR A 444 -22.33 16.19 -8.79
CA THR A 444 -23.15 15.03 -8.50
C THR A 444 -22.93 13.95 -9.55
N HIS A 445 -23.15 12.71 -9.15
CA HIS A 445 -23.45 11.62 -10.07
C HIS A 445 -24.83 11.13 -9.63
N GLY A 446 -25.80 11.10 -10.54
CA GLY A 446 -27.18 10.77 -10.20
C GLY A 446 -27.66 11.59 -8.99
N LYS A 447 -28.12 10.89 -7.94
CA LYS A 447 -28.60 11.48 -6.68
C LYS A 447 -27.50 11.74 -5.65
N LEU A 448 -26.27 11.30 -5.91
CA LEU A 448 -25.21 11.35 -4.91
C LEU A 448 -24.35 12.60 -5.08
N TYR A 449 -24.19 13.29 -3.97
CA TYR A 449 -23.31 14.45 -3.86
C TYR A 449 -21.86 13.99 -3.69
N ILE A 450 -20.97 14.48 -4.58
CA ILE A 450 -19.54 14.14 -4.57
C ILE A 450 -18.71 15.25 -3.91
N GLY A 451 -19.17 16.49 -4.00
CA GLY A 451 -18.38 17.67 -3.64
C GLY A 451 -18.59 18.82 -4.62
N TYR A 452 -17.72 19.83 -4.56
CA TYR A 452 -17.75 20.94 -5.51
C TYR A 452 -16.51 20.97 -6.43
N ARG A 453 -16.64 21.68 -7.56
CA ARG A 453 -15.56 22.05 -8.48
C ARG A 453 -15.68 23.51 -8.88
N CYS A 454 -14.67 24.02 -9.57
CA CYS A 454 -14.65 25.39 -10.06
C CYS A 454 -14.82 25.41 -11.59
N LYS A 455 -15.51 26.43 -12.09
CA LYS A 455 -15.69 26.71 -13.52
C LYS A 455 -15.52 28.21 -13.77
N CYS A 456 -14.95 28.62 -14.90
CA CYS A 456 -14.99 30.04 -15.25
C CYS A 456 -16.45 30.48 -15.49
N SER A 457 -16.78 31.70 -15.08
CA SER A 457 -18.11 32.28 -15.24
C SER A 457 -18.44 32.45 -16.73
N LEU A 458 -19.73 32.59 -17.04
CA LEU A 458 -20.19 32.74 -18.42
C LEU A 458 -19.48 33.91 -19.13
N GLY A 459 -18.89 33.63 -20.30
CA GLY A 459 -18.13 34.62 -21.08
C GLY A 459 -16.63 34.69 -20.75
N PHE A 460 -16.15 33.85 -19.85
CA PHE A 460 -14.74 33.75 -19.48
C PHE A 460 -14.20 32.34 -19.72
N GLU A 461 -12.95 32.25 -20.16
CA GLU A 461 -12.23 30.99 -20.38
C GLU A 461 -10.89 30.99 -19.63
N GLY A 462 -10.37 29.80 -19.36
CA GLY A 462 -9.06 29.60 -18.73
C GLY A 462 -9.12 28.70 -17.50
N ASN A 463 -8.38 29.04 -16.44
CA ASN A 463 -8.23 28.18 -15.26
C ASN A 463 -8.91 28.78 -14.03
N PRO A 464 -10.05 28.24 -13.56
CA PRO A 464 -10.78 28.80 -12.42
C PRO A 464 -10.07 28.58 -11.07
N TYR A 465 -9.06 27.72 -11.04
CA TYR A 465 -8.29 27.39 -9.84
C TYR A 465 -7.04 28.27 -9.66
N VAL A 466 -6.77 29.17 -10.61
CA VAL A 466 -5.61 30.07 -10.60
C VAL A 466 -6.08 31.51 -10.56
N GLN A 467 -5.45 32.33 -9.71
CA GLN A 467 -5.83 33.73 -9.54
C GLN A 467 -5.82 34.47 -10.89
N ASN A 468 -6.93 35.14 -11.20
CA ASN A 468 -7.12 35.95 -12.43
C ASN A 468 -6.91 35.21 -13.76
N ALA A 469 -7.01 33.87 -13.77
CA ALA A 469 -6.79 33.08 -14.98
C ALA A 469 -8.07 32.77 -15.77
N CYS A 470 -9.23 33.26 -15.34
CA CYS A 470 -10.45 33.29 -16.16
C CYS A 470 -10.54 34.66 -16.84
N THR A 471 -10.20 34.70 -18.13
CA THR A 471 -10.14 35.93 -18.94
C THR A 471 -11.30 35.96 -19.93
N GLY A 472 -11.85 37.16 -20.18
CA GLY A 472 -12.99 37.31 -21.08
C GLY A 472 -12.62 36.95 -22.51
N THR A 473 -13.57 36.39 -23.27
CA THR A 473 -13.37 35.99 -24.67
C THR A 473 -13.34 37.16 -25.67
N HIS A 474 -13.32 38.40 -25.16
CA HIS A 474 -13.12 39.62 -25.93
C HIS A 474 -12.14 40.54 -25.20
N SER A 475 -10.85 40.41 -25.53
CA SER A 475 -9.83 41.43 -25.31
C SER A 475 -9.31 41.92 -26.65
#